data_AF-A0AAV6DBF9-F1
#
_entry.id   AF-A0AAV6DBF9-F1
#
_cell.length_a   1.000
_cell.length_b   1.000
_cell.length_c   1.000
_cell.angle_alpha   90.00
_cell.angle_beta   90.00
_cell.angle_gamma   90.00
#
_symmetry.space_group_name_H-M   'P 1'
#
loop_
_entity.id
_entity.type
_entity.pdbx_description
1 polymer ?
#
loop_
_entity_poly.entity_id
_entity_poly.type
_entity_poly.pdbx_seq_one_letter_code
_entity_poly.pdbx_strand_id
1 'polypeptide(L)'
;MRLAVRLLAALGTLALAAGPAGAQGGEPVGTFRGVFTSDPPTLDPAQATDTTSSAVLRQIFDTLVELDEHLEPRPGLAERWTISSGPARLHLHAAAGGEVPRTGAS
;
A
#
# COMPACT_ATOMS: atom_id res chain seq x y z
N MET A 1 -47.29 -28.69 -5.23
CA MET A 1 -46.10 -28.79 -4.34
C MET A 1 -44.93 -29.62 -4.93
N ARG A 2 -44.76 -29.67 -6.26
CA ARG A 2 -43.63 -30.39 -6.90
C ARG A 2 -42.87 -29.55 -7.94
N LEU A 3 -43.41 -28.37 -8.30
CA LEU A 3 -42.76 -27.41 -9.19
C LEU A 3 -41.96 -26.33 -8.45
N ALA A 4 -42.37 -25.91 -7.24
CA ALA A 4 -41.66 -24.90 -6.46
C ALA A 4 -40.27 -25.35 -5.97
N VAL A 5 -40.05 -26.66 -5.84
CA VAL A 5 -38.77 -27.24 -5.40
C VAL A 5 -37.73 -27.31 -6.54
N ARG A 6 -38.17 -27.32 -7.81
CA ARG A 6 -37.25 -27.37 -8.95
C ARG A 6 -36.73 -26.00 -9.37
N LEU A 7 -37.43 -24.92 -9.03
CA LEU A 7 -36.99 -23.54 -9.29
C LEU A 7 -35.96 -23.04 -8.26
N LEU A 8 -35.94 -23.58 -7.04
CA LEU A 8 -34.91 -23.27 -6.04
C LEU A 8 -33.55 -23.92 -6.33
N ALA A 9 -33.50 -24.97 -7.16
CA ALA A 9 -32.25 -25.64 -7.51
C ALA A 9 -31.47 -24.97 -8.66
N ALA A 10 -32.11 -24.09 -9.43
CA ALA A 10 -31.48 -23.39 -10.55
C ALA A 10 -30.89 -22.01 -10.17
N LEU A 11 -31.22 -21.47 -8.99
CA LEU A 11 -30.62 -20.22 -8.47
C LEU A 11 -29.39 -20.46 -7.58
N GLY A 12 -29.15 -21.70 -7.13
CA GLY A 12 -28.09 -22.03 -6.18
C GLY A 12 -26.70 -22.22 -6.80
N THR A 13 -26.58 -22.27 -8.12
CA THR A 13 -25.31 -22.61 -8.81
C THR A 13 -24.54 -21.43 -9.39
N LEU A 14 -25.03 -20.18 -9.28
CA LEU A 14 -24.34 -19.01 -9.86
C LEU A 14 -23.40 -18.28 -8.87
N ALA A 15 -23.31 -18.72 -7.62
CA ALA A 15 -22.65 -17.97 -6.55
C ALA A 15 -21.17 -18.36 -6.28
N LEU A 16 -20.49 -19.11 -7.15
CA LEU A 16 -19.13 -19.63 -6.87
C LEU A 16 -18.05 -19.31 -7.92
N ALA A 17 -18.20 -18.25 -8.73
CA ALA A 17 -17.17 -17.87 -9.71
C ALA A 17 -16.36 -16.61 -9.32
N ALA A 18 -16.69 -15.93 -8.22
CA ALA A 18 -15.88 -14.82 -7.72
C ALA A 18 -14.78 -15.33 -6.78
N GLY A 19 -13.83 -16.11 -7.32
CA GLY A 19 -12.55 -16.30 -6.66
C GLY A 19 -11.83 -14.95 -6.56
N PRO A 20 -10.95 -14.74 -5.56
CA PRO A 20 -10.23 -13.49 -5.44
C PRO A 20 -9.49 -13.24 -6.76
N ALA A 21 -9.81 -12.11 -7.39
CA ALA A 21 -9.05 -11.60 -8.52
C ALA A 21 -7.64 -11.35 -8.00
N GLY A 22 -6.76 -12.35 -8.11
CA GLY A 22 -5.35 -12.17 -7.86
C GLY A 22 -4.90 -11.04 -8.74
N ALA A 23 -4.44 -9.95 -8.12
CA ALA A 23 -3.81 -8.85 -8.82
C ALA A 23 -2.66 -9.46 -9.64
N GLN A 24 -2.86 -9.62 -10.94
CA GLN A 24 -1.80 -10.02 -11.84
C GLN A 24 -0.84 -8.84 -11.85
N GLY A 25 0.24 -8.94 -11.07
CA GLY A 25 1.32 -7.97 -11.11
C GLY A 25 1.79 -7.87 -12.55
N GLY A 26 1.56 -6.71 -13.18
CA GLY A 26 1.99 -6.48 -14.55
C GLY A 26 3.49 -6.71 -14.67
N GLU A 27 3.92 -7.38 -15.74
CA GLU A 27 5.33 -7.54 -16.06
C GLU A 27 6.03 -6.17 -16.06
N PRO A 28 7.25 -6.03 -15.51
CA PRO A 28 7.97 -4.76 -15.48
C PRO A 28 8.06 -4.14 -16.88
N VAL A 29 7.36 -3.01 -17.10
CA VAL A 29 7.24 -2.37 -18.43
C VAL A 29 8.44 -1.44 -18.72
N GLY A 30 9.66 -1.95 -18.56
CA GLY A 30 10.89 -1.27 -18.97
C GLY A 30 11.62 -0.46 -17.89
N THR A 31 12.45 0.49 -18.32
CA THR A 31 13.35 1.26 -17.45
C THR A 31 12.96 2.74 -17.43
N PHE A 32 12.66 3.26 -16.24
CA PHE A 32 12.53 4.71 -16.02
C PHE A 32 13.91 5.36 -15.90
N ARG A 33 14.16 6.46 -16.64
CA ARG A 33 15.36 7.29 -16.53
C ARG A 33 14.97 8.73 -16.18
N GLY A 34 15.17 9.11 -14.93
CA GLY A 34 14.97 10.48 -14.45
C GLY A 34 16.27 11.28 -14.45
N VAL A 35 16.17 12.61 -14.55
CA VAL A 35 17.31 13.54 -14.46
C VAL A 35 17.12 14.44 -13.24
N PHE A 36 18.16 14.55 -12.41
CA PHE A 36 18.23 15.52 -11.32
C PHE A 36 19.16 16.68 -11.71
N THR A 37 18.89 17.87 -11.16
CA THR A 37 19.72 19.07 -11.41
C THR A 37 21.08 19.02 -10.71
N SER A 38 21.22 18.18 -9.70
CA SER A 38 22.44 17.94 -8.95
C SER A 38 22.42 16.51 -8.39
N ASP A 39 23.57 16.05 -7.90
CA ASP A 39 23.64 14.83 -7.11
C ASP A 39 23.00 15.02 -5.73
N PRO A 40 22.48 13.96 -5.09
CA PRO A 40 22.03 14.02 -3.70
C PRO A 40 23.24 14.17 -2.77
N PRO A 41 23.26 15.15 -1.85
CA PRO A 41 24.36 15.33 -0.91
C PRO A 41 24.49 14.19 0.13
N THR A 42 23.42 13.44 0.39
CA THR A 42 23.43 12.30 1.31
C THR A 42 22.39 11.24 0.95
N LEU A 43 22.66 9.98 1.33
CA LEU A 43 21.71 8.86 1.28
C LEU A 43 21.35 8.35 2.68
N ASP A 44 21.65 9.13 3.71
CA ASP A 44 21.15 8.90 5.07
C ASP A 44 19.86 9.72 5.27
N PRO A 45 18.67 9.08 5.40
CA PRO A 45 17.42 9.80 5.60
C PRO A 45 17.38 10.61 6.90
N ALA A 46 18.19 10.29 7.90
CA ALA A 46 18.29 11.07 9.13
C ALA A 46 19.11 12.37 8.96
N GLN A 47 19.81 12.54 7.84
CA GLN A 47 20.65 13.71 7.53
C GLN A 47 20.12 14.52 6.33
N ALA A 48 19.22 13.94 5.53
CA ALA A 48 18.69 14.59 4.33
C ALA A 48 17.77 15.77 4.67
N THR A 49 18.02 16.93 4.05
CA THR A 49 17.19 18.14 4.20
C THR A 49 16.79 18.77 2.86
N ASP A 50 17.22 18.17 1.75
CA ASP A 50 16.93 18.62 0.39
C ASP A 50 16.01 17.65 -0.38
N THR A 51 15.45 18.14 -1.48
CA THR A 51 14.48 17.40 -2.31
C THR A 51 15.13 16.34 -3.19
N THR A 52 16.38 16.52 -3.62
CA THR A 52 17.09 15.55 -4.47
C THR A 52 17.39 14.28 -3.68
N SER A 53 17.95 14.41 -2.48
CA SER A 53 18.14 13.29 -1.55
C SER A 53 16.80 12.60 -1.26
N SER A 54 15.76 13.38 -0.94
CA SER A 54 14.43 12.85 -0.63
C SER A 54 13.83 12.03 -1.79
N ALA A 55 13.99 12.49 -3.03
CA ALA A 55 13.47 11.80 -4.21
C ALA A 55 14.13 10.42 -4.42
N VAL A 56 15.44 10.33 -4.19
CA VAL A 56 16.18 9.05 -4.28
C VAL A 56 15.85 8.15 -3.09
N LEU A 57 15.85 8.71 -1.87
CA LEU A 57 15.58 7.97 -0.63
C LEU A 57 14.21 7.28 -0.63
N ARG A 58 13.18 7.92 -1.19
CA ARG A 58 11.83 7.33 -1.33
C ARG A 58 11.77 6.07 -2.19
N GLN A 59 12.83 5.75 -2.95
CA GLN A 59 12.91 4.51 -3.72
C GLN A 59 13.63 3.38 -2.96
N ILE A 60 14.34 3.72 -1.88
CA ILE A 60 15.24 2.81 -1.16
C ILE A 60 14.70 2.49 0.25
N PHE A 61 14.04 3.46 0.89
CA PHE A 61 13.51 3.34 2.23
C PHE A 61 12.00 3.51 2.25
N ASP A 62 11.33 2.68 3.05
CA ASP A 62 9.92 2.82 3.38
C ASP A 62 9.72 3.63 4.67
N THR A 63 8.55 4.24 4.81
CA THR A 63 8.17 4.97 6.02
C THR A 63 7.17 4.18 6.86
N LEU A 64 7.01 4.52 8.14
CA LEU A 64 6.01 3.89 9.00
C LEU A 64 4.58 4.26 8.56
N VAL A 65 4.38 5.52 8.18
CA VAL A 65 3.12 6.10 7.70
C VAL A 65 3.47 7.06 6.57
N GLU A 66 2.71 6.99 5.49
CA GLU A 66 2.87 7.86 4.31
C GLU A 66 1.77 8.90 4.24
N LEU A 67 1.96 9.92 3.41
CA LEU A 67 0.89 10.84 3.01
C LEU A 67 0.47 10.50 1.59
N ASP A 68 -0.84 10.47 1.34
CA ASP A 68 -1.39 10.35 0.00
C ASP A 68 -1.38 11.70 -0.77
N GLU A 69 -1.96 11.69 -1.96
CA GLU A 69 -2.09 12.87 -2.83
C GLU A 69 -2.97 13.99 -2.24
N HIS A 70 -3.80 13.66 -1.25
CA HIS A 70 -4.62 14.60 -0.50
C HIS A 70 -3.97 15.02 0.82
N LEU A 71 -2.73 14.60 1.06
CA LEU A 71 -1.98 14.81 2.31
C LEU A 71 -2.60 14.12 3.52
N GLU A 72 -3.39 13.07 3.29
CA GLU A 72 -3.96 12.26 4.35
C GLU A 72 -3.01 11.12 4.74
N PRO A 73 -2.88 10.80 6.04
CA PRO A 73 -2.05 9.69 6.49
C PRO A 73 -2.59 8.35 5.99
N ARG A 74 -1.73 7.57 5.32
CA ARG A 74 -2.01 6.21 4.86
C ARG A 74 -0.99 5.21 5.42
N PRO A 75 -1.33 3.92 5.52
CA PRO A 75 -0.41 2.88 5.96
C PRO A 75 0.89 2.83 5.13
N GLY A 76 2.02 2.74 5.83
CA GLY A 76 3.32 2.36 5.27
C GLY A 76 3.74 1.01 5.88
N LEU A 77 4.92 0.95 6.49
CA LEU A 77 5.37 -0.22 7.28
C LEU A 77 4.49 -0.49 8.51
N ALA A 78 3.76 0.51 9.00
CA ALA A 78 2.71 0.33 10.00
C ALA A 78 1.32 0.27 9.33
N GLU A 79 0.62 -0.84 9.51
CA GLU A 79 -0.73 -1.06 8.96
C GLU A 79 -1.82 -0.33 9.76
N ARG A 80 -1.56 -0.09 11.04
CA ARG A 80 -2.52 0.51 11.97
C ARG A 80 -1.79 1.25 13.06
N TRP A 81 -2.45 2.28 13.58
CA TRP A 81 -2.00 2.97 14.78
C TRP A 81 -3.17 3.31 15.71
N THR A 82 -2.86 3.45 16.99
CA THR A 82 -3.81 3.93 18.00
C THR A 82 -3.18 5.06 18.80
N ILE A 83 -4.00 6.05 19.14
CA ILE A 83 -3.61 7.20 19.94
C ILE A 83 -4.27 7.06 21.31
N SER A 84 -3.47 7.06 22.38
CA SER A 84 -3.99 6.98 23.75
C SER A 84 -4.62 8.31 24.18
N SER A 85 -5.73 8.25 24.92
CA SER A 85 -6.44 9.42 25.48
C SER A 85 -5.78 10.02 26.74
N GLY A 86 -4.57 9.58 27.08
CA GLY A 86 -3.79 10.09 28.23
C GLY A 86 -2.59 10.93 27.78
N PRO A 87 -1.38 10.74 28.32
CA PRO A 87 -0.19 11.35 27.72
C PRO A 87 -0.08 10.89 26.27
N ALA A 88 0.26 11.82 25.36
CA ALA A 88 0.31 11.55 23.93
C ALA A 88 1.25 10.37 23.63
N ARG A 89 0.65 9.21 23.31
CA ARG A 89 1.36 7.99 22.95
C ARG A 89 0.74 7.41 21.69
N LEU A 90 1.58 7.24 20.67
CA LEU A 90 1.24 6.62 19.40
C LEU A 90 1.73 5.17 19.42
N HIS A 91 0.80 4.23 19.35
CA HIS A 91 1.12 2.80 19.21
C HIS A 91 1.03 2.43 17.74
N LEU A 92 2.17 2.08 17.13
CA LEU A 92 2.26 1.66 15.74
C LEU A 92 2.27 0.12 15.66
N HIS A 93 1.47 -0.44 14.77
CA HIS A 93 1.42 -1.88 14.52
C HIS A 93 2.05 -2.17 13.17
N ALA A 94 3.18 -2.90 13.17
CA ALA A 94 3.91 -3.25 11.95
C ALA A 94 3.12 -4.23 11.06
N ALA A 95 3.36 -4.15 9.75
CA ALA A 95 2.79 -5.06 8.77
C ALA A 95 3.23 -6.51 8.98
N ALA A 96 2.31 -7.46 8.74
CA ALA A 96 2.62 -8.88 8.85
C ALA A 96 3.53 -9.30 7.68
N GLY A 97 4.85 -9.32 7.90
CA GLY A 97 5.84 -9.70 6.90
C GLY A 97 6.90 -8.64 6.59
N GLY A 98 6.81 -7.44 7.17
CA GLY A 98 7.80 -6.39 6.99
C GLY A 98 7.81 -5.75 5.59
N GLU A 99 6.82 -6.07 4.75
CA GLU A 99 6.69 -5.56 3.39
C GLU A 99 5.36 -4.80 3.26
N VAL A 100 5.41 -3.59 2.72
CA VAL A 100 4.23 -2.77 2.49
C VAL A 100 3.51 -3.28 1.25
N PRO A 101 2.18 -3.55 1.30
CA PRO A 101 1.42 -3.90 0.10
C PRO A 101 1.50 -2.74 -0.90
N ARG A 102 2.28 -2.90 -1.97
CA ARG A 102 2.37 -1.93 -3.07
C ARG A 102 1.07 -1.97 -3.87
N THR A 103 0.04 -1.36 -3.32
CA THR A 103 -1.19 -1.06 -4.04
C THR A 103 -0.81 -0.06 -5.12
N GLY A 104 -0.81 -0.50 -6.38
CA GLY A 104 -0.53 0.34 -7.53
C GLY A 104 -1.44 1.56 -7.49
N ALA A 105 -0.85 2.75 -7.34
CA ALA A 105 -1.56 4.00 -7.55
C ALA A 105 -2.12 3.98 -8.99
N SER A 106 -3.43 4.16 -9.10
CA SER A 106 -4.12 4.45 -10.36
C SER A 106 -4.16 5.95 -10.58
#